data_AF-A0AAN7E0P6-F1
#
_entry.id   AF-A0AAN7E0P6-F1
#
_cell.length_a   1.000
_cell.length_b   1.000
_cell.length_c   1.000
_cell.angle_alpha   90.00
_cell.angle_beta   90.00
_cell.angle_gamma   90.00
#
_symmetry.space_group_name_H-M   'P 1'
#
loop_
_entity.id
_entity.type
_entity.pdbx_description
1 polymer ?
#
loop_
_entity_poly.entity_id
_entity_poly.type
_entity_poly.pdbx_seq_one_letter_code
_entity_poly.pdbx_strand_id
1 'polypeptide(L)'
;MRYVKPLNLFHDLLTSKAVKRGRLLGLDVGDKYVGLAVSDTHNKIASPLSVLLRKKSNIDLMVSDFQSLISELSLVGFVVGCPFDRRRSAPDAVQVKLFIDDLCKTGKLKGLNYTYWDESFTSKNVELLLKPLNLHPVQSKTIIDKFAAVGILQLSSKAGIGGQKKVELWMHGAFIEDSYKPSGLFKSLHA
;
A
#
# COMPACT_ATOMS: atom_id res chain seq x y z
N MET A 1 -2.94 3.68 -17.72
CA MET A 1 -1.91 4.13 -16.75
C MET A 1 -0.53 3.75 -17.28
N ARG A 2 0.56 4.30 -16.72
CA ARG A 2 1.93 3.99 -17.14
C ARG A 2 2.65 3.23 -16.03
N TYR A 3 3.21 2.06 -16.35
CA TYR A 3 4.08 1.36 -15.40
C TYR A 3 5.39 2.13 -15.22
N VAL A 4 5.81 2.28 -13.97
CA VAL A 4 7.14 2.79 -13.61
C VAL A 4 7.77 1.85 -12.59
N LYS A 5 9.09 1.74 -12.62
CA LYS A 5 9.83 0.99 -11.59
C LYS A 5 9.57 1.63 -10.21
N PRO A 6 9.50 0.86 -9.11
CA PRO A 6 9.17 1.40 -7.80
C PRO A 6 10.03 2.61 -7.43
N LEU A 7 11.36 2.47 -7.55
CA LEU A 7 12.32 3.54 -7.24
C LEU A 7 12.08 4.82 -8.06
N ASN A 8 11.67 4.71 -9.31
CA ASN A 8 11.40 5.88 -10.16
C ASN A 8 10.14 6.61 -9.71
N LEU A 9 9.10 5.87 -9.29
CA LEU A 9 7.88 6.47 -8.75
C LEU A 9 8.21 7.32 -7.51
N PHE A 10 9.05 6.82 -6.60
CA PHE A 10 9.45 7.56 -5.40
C PHE A 10 10.43 8.68 -5.70
N HIS A 11 11.38 8.48 -6.61
CA HIS A 11 12.33 9.50 -7.00
C HIS A 11 11.60 10.74 -7.55
N ASP A 12 10.65 10.55 -8.48
CA ASP A 12 9.86 11.64 -9.04
C ASP A 12 9.11 12.45 -7.96
N LEU A 13 8.65 11.78 -6.89
CA LEU A 13 7.98 12.43 -5.75
C LEU A 13 8.94 13.21 -4.85
N LEU A 14 10.15 12.69 -4.66
CA LEU A 14 11.17 13.31 -3.79
C LEU A 14 11.86 14.50 -4.46
N THR A 15 12.07 14.43 -5.78
CA THR A 15 12.68 15.52 -6.56
C THR A 15 11.69 16.59 -7.03
N SER A 16 10.39 16.31 -6.94
CA SER A 16 9.31 17.27 -7.18
C SER A 16 9.33 18.40 -6.14
N LYS A 17 9.30 19.68 -6.59
CA LYS A 17 9.19 20.86 -5.71
C LYS A 17 8.01 20.67 -4.74
N ALA A 18 8.19 21.07 -3.48
CA ALA A 18 7.26 20.82 -2.36
C ALA A 18 5.77 21.15 -2.62
N VAL A 19 5.47 22.03 -3.57
CA VAL A 19 4.12 22.47 -3.97
C VAL A 19 3.39 21.42 -4.86
N LYS A 20 4.09 20.42 -5.40
CA LYS A 20 3.54 19.33 -6.24
C LYS A 20 3.63 17.95 -5.58
N ARG A 21 3.66 17.88 -4.24
CA ARG A 21 3.70 16.59 -3.54
C ARG A 21 2.29 16.01 -3.44
N GLY A 22 1.92 15.25 -4.46
CA GLY A 22 0.68 14.47 -4.46
C GLY A 22 0.81 13.21 -3.59
N ARG A 23 -0.34 12.62 -3.31
CA ARG A 23 -0.46 11.40 -2.51
C ARG A 23 -0.38 10.15 -3.40
N LEU A 24 0.04 9.05 -2.82
CA LEU A 24 0.02 7.73 -3.43
C LEU A 24 -1.19 6.95 -2.90
N LEU A 25 -1.76 6.12 -3.77
CA LEU A 25 -2.81 5.18 -3.41
C LEU A 25 -2.25 3.76 -3.42
N GLY A 26 -2.31 3.08 -2.29
CA GLY A 26 -2.01 1.66 -2.15
C GLY A 26 -3.23 0.83 -2.54
N LEU A 27 -3.03 -0.18 -3.40
CA LEU A 27 -4.05 -1.14 -3.82
C LEU A 27 -3.65 -2.54 -3.37
N ASP A 28 -4.46 -3.15 -2.53
CA ASP A 28 -4.42 -4.59 -2.22
C ASP A 28 -5.54 -5.29 -2.99
N VAL A 29 -5.18 -6.13 -3.95
CA VAL A 29 -6.12 -6.63 -4.96
C VAL A 29 -6.46 -8.09 -4.66
N GLY A 30 -7.57 -8.30 -3.95
CA GLY A 30 -8.15 -9.62 -3.72
C GLY A 30 -9.10 -10.08 -4.82
N ASP A 31 -9.69 -11.26 -4.64
CA ASP A 31 -10.66 -11.86 -5.55
C ASP A 31 -11.96 -11.03 -5.66
N LYS A 32 -12.53 -10.67 -4.51
CA LYS A 32 -13.83 -9.97 -4.41
C LYS A 32 -13.71 -8.48 -4.09
N TYR A 33 -12.59 -8.04 -3.53
CA TYR A 33 -12.44 -6.70 -2.99
C TYR A 33 -11.08 -6.13 -3.36
N VAL A 34 -11.02 -4.80 -3.47
CA VAL A 34 -9.77 -4.05 -3.55
C VAL A 34 -9.67 -3.15 -2.34
N GLY A 35 -8.72 -3.45 -1.45
CA GLY A 35 -8.41 -2.61 -0.30
C GLY A 35 -7.63 -1.37 -0.74
N LEU A 36 -8.04 -0.20 -0.25
CA LEU A 36 -7.42 1.08 -0.55
C LEU A 36 -6.75 1.67 0.68
N ALA A 37 -5.52 2.16 0.49
CA ALA A 37 -4.82 2.99 1.46
C ALA A 37 -4.29 4.25 0.78
N VAL A 38 -4.19 5.35 1.51
CA VAL A 38 -3.65 6.61 0.98
C VAL A 38 -2.46 7.06 1.83
N SER A 39 -1.46 7.65 1.19
CA SER A 39 -0.35 8.27 1.90
C SER A 39 -0.66 9.71 2.30
N ASP A 40 0.07 10.24 3.27
CA ASP A 40 0.10 11.67 3.53
C ASP A 40 0.80 12.42 2.38
N THR A 41 0.67 13.75 2.37
CA THR A 41 1.29 14.59 1.32
C THR A 41 2.82 14.50 1.29
N HIS A 42 3.45 14.05 2.38
CA HIS A 42 4.89 13.81 2.44
C HIS A 42 5.28 12.39 2.05
N ASN A 43 4.32 11.52 1.75
CA ASN A 43 4.50 10.10 1.48
C ASN A 43 5.31 9.37 2.58
N LYS A 44 5.17 9.80 3.84
CA LYS A 44 5.79 9.22 5.05
C LYS A 44 4.88 8.24 5.77
N ILE A 45 3.58 8.54 5.82
CA ILE A 45 2.59 7.77 6.58
C ILE A 45 1.51 7.27 5.62
N ALA A 46 1.12 6.00 5.74
CA ALA A 46 -0.04 5.45 5.05
C ALA A 46 -1.22 5.26 6.02
N SER A 47 -2.44 5.45 5.54
CA SER A 47 -3.66 5.26 6.32
C SER A 47 -4.72 4.49 5.51
N PRO A 48 -5.56 3.66 6.15
CA PRO A 48 -6.68 3.01 5.48
C PRO A 48 -7.60 4.06 4.87
N LEU A 49 -8.10 3.81 3.65
CA LEU A 49 -9.03 4.72 2.97
C LEU A 49 -10.41 4.10 2.86
N SER A 50 -10.56 3.03 2.08
CA SER A 50 -11.83 2.35 1.84
C SER A 50 -11.60 0.98 1.20
N VAL A 51 -12.68 0.25 0.90
CA VAL A 51 -12.63 -1.02 0.19
C VAL A 51 -13.64 -0.97 -0.95
N LEU A 52 -13.20 -1.30 -2.16
CA LEU A 52 -14.07 -1.37 -3.33
C LEU A 52 -14.46 -2.81 -3.63
N LEU A 53 -15.71 -3.02 -4.06
CA LEU A 53 -16.14 -4.32 -4.57
C LEU A 53 -15.57 -4.55 -5.97
N ARG A 54 -14.96 -5.70 -6.20
CA ARG A 54 -14.38 -6.09 -7.49
C ARG A 54 -15.29 -7.08 -8.22
N LYS A 55 -15.71 -6.71 -9.43
CA LYS A 55 -16.40 -7.59 -10.38
C LYS A 55 -15.94 -7.24 -11.80
N LYS A 56 -15.80 -8.22 -12.69
CA LYS A 56 -15.45 -7.92 -14.08
C LYS A 56 -16.44 -6.94 -14.75
N SER A 57 -17.71 -7.01 -14.38
CA SER A 57 -18.77 -6.14 -14.89
C SER A 57 -18.77 -4.72 -14.32
N ASN A 58 -18.03 -4.44 -13.24
CA ASN A 58 -18.06 -3.13 -12.58
C ASN A 58 -16.78 -2.30 -12.79
N ILE A 59 -15.92 -2.68 -13.74
CA ILE A 59 -14.64 -2.00 -13.97
C ILE A 59 -14.81 -0.49 -14.26
N ASP A 60 -15.84 -0.11 -15.01
CA ASP A 60 -16.14 1.30 -15.31
C ASP A 60 -16.54 2.10 -14.06
N LEU A 61 -17.29 1.47 -13.14
CA LEU A 61 -17.66 2.10 -11.87
C LEU A 61 -16.42 2.29 -11.00
N MET A 62 -15.57 1.26 -10.87
CA MET A 62 -14.32 1.36 -10.12
C MET A 62 -13.40 2.46 -10.69
N VAL A 63 -13.35 2.59 -12.00
CA VAL A 63 -12.59 3.67 -12.66
C VAL A 63 -13.15 5.04 -12.31
N SER A 64 -14.48 5.19 -12.25
CA SER A 64 -15.11 6.43 -11.78
C SER A 64 -14.75 6.73 -10.33
N ASP A 65 -14.77 5.73 -9.45
CA ASP A 65 -14.35 5.87 -8.05
C ASP A 65 -12.89 6.33 -7.97
N PHE A 66 -11.99 5.72 -8.75
CA PHE A 66 -10.60 6.13 -8.82
C PHE A 66 -10.43 7.55 -9.36
N GLN A 67 -11.21 7.98 -10.36
CA GLN A 67 -11.14 9.34 -10.88
C GLN A 67 -11.53 10.38 -9.82
N SER A 68 -12.60 10.12 -9.06
CA SER A 68 -13.00 10.96 -7.92
C SER A 68 -11.87 11.04 -6.90
N LEU A 69 -11.32 9.90 -6.47
CA LEU A 69 -10.21 9.86 -5.52
C LEU A 69 -8.95 10.57 -6.02
N ILE A 70 -8.63 10.46 -7.31
CA ILE A 70 -7.48 11.14 -7.92
C ILE A 70 -7.63 12.66 -7.78
N SER A 71 -8.82 13.19 -8.06
CA SER A 71 -9.12 14.61 -7.95
C SER A 71 -9.11 15.06 -6.48
N GLU A 72 -9.88 14.39 -5.62
CA GLU A 72 -10.09 14.77 -4.22
C GLU A 72 -8.80 14.70 -3.39
N LEU A 73 -8.00 13.65 -3.59
CA LEU A 73 -6.80 13.39 -2.79
C LEU A 73 -5.51 13.86 -3.46
N SER A 74 -5.60 14.44 -4.66
CA SER A 74 -4.44 14.84 -5.48
C SER A 74 -3.48 13.67 -5.68
N LEU A 75 -4.01 12.53 -6.14
CA LEU A 75 -3.22 11.32 -6.33
C LEU A 75 -2.30 11.46 -7.53
N VAL A 76 -1.06 10.99 -7.36
CA VAL A 76 0.00 11.07 -8.39
C VAL A 76 0.47 9.70 -8.86
N GLY A 77 0.08 8.64 -8.17
CA GLY A 77 0.32 7.29 -8.63
C GLY A 77 -0.24 6.21 -7.71
N PHE A 78 -0.25 4.99 -8.24
CA PHE A 78 -0.70 3.79 -7.54
C PHE A 78 0.48 2.89 -7.16
N VAL A 79 0.44 2.34 -5.95
CA VAL A 79 1.31 1.25 -5.49
C VAL A 79 0.45 0.01 -5.38
N VAL A 80 0.61 -0.90 -6.31
CA VAL A 80 -0.22 -2.12 -6.42
C VAL A 80 0.54 -3.25 -5.75
N GLY A 81 0.00 -3.79 -4.68
CA GLY A 81 0.55 -5.00 -4.13
C GLY A 81 0.37 -6.16 -5.11
N CYS A 82 1.41 -6.96 -5.24
CA CYS A 82 1.45 -8.09 -6.15
C CYS A 82 2.26 -9.21 -5.47
N PRO A 83 1.67 -10.41 -5.28
CA PRO A 83 2.38 -11.53 -4.70
C PRO A 83 3.62 -11.86 -5.56
N PHE A 84 4.81 -11.75 -4.99
CA PHE A 84 6.03 -12.02 -5.73
C PHE A 84 6.32 -13.52 -5.72
N ASP A 85 5.79 -14.21 -6.72
CA ASP A 85 6.25 -15.56 -7.03
C ASP A 85 7.56 -15.48 -7.84
N ARG A 86 8.64 -16.08 -7.30
CA ARG A 86 9.91 -16.29 -8.03
C ARG A 86 9.71 -17.08 -9.33
N ARG A 87 8.61 -17.82 -9.48
CA ARG A 87 8.21 -18.55 -10.70
C ARG A 87 7.25 -17.80 -11.62
N ARG A 88 6.91 -16.54 -11.32
CA ARG A 88 6.15 -15.56 -12.16
C ARG A 88 4.71 -15.94 -12.54
N SER A 89 4.14 -17.03 -12.02
CA SER A 89 2.88 -17.60 -12.52
C SER A 89 1.84 -17.95 -11.45
N ALA A 90 2.02 -17.52 -10.21
CA ALA A 90 0.99 -17.68 -9.18
C ALA A 90 -0.36 -17.10 -9.65
N PRO A 91 -1.48 -17.83 -9.50
CA PRO A 91 -2.80 -17.38 -9.95
C PRO A 91 -3.18 -15.98 -9.46
N ASP A 92 -2.80 -15.65 -8.22
CA ASP A 92 -3.11 -14.37 -7.59
C ASP A 92 -2.36 -13.20 -8.28
N ALA A 93 -1.07 -13.38 -8.57
CA ALA A 93 -0.28 -12.38 -9.30
C ALA A 93 -0.82 -12.13 -10.72
N VAL A 94 -1.35 -13.17 -11.38
CA VAL A 94 -2.03 -13.03 -12.67
C VAL A 94 -3.33 -12.23 -12.52
N GLN A 95 -4.12 -12.49 -11.48
CA GLN A 95 -5.36 -11.75 -11.22
C GLN A 95 -5.14 -10.26 -10.92
N VAL A 96 -4.06 -9.93 -10.20
CA VAL A 96 -3.66 -8.53 -9.98
C VAL A 96 -3.31 -7.86 -11.31
N LYS A 97 -2.48 -8.50 -12.15
CA LYS A 97 -2.08 -7.95 -13.45
C LYS A 97 -3.27 -7.76 -14.38
N LEU A 98 -4.16 -8.75 -14.48
CA LEU A 98 -5.37 -8.65 -15.29
C LEU A 98 -6.26 -7.49 -14.87
N PHE A 99 -6.39 -7.24 -13.57
CA PHE A 99 -7.15 -6.10 -13.07
C PHE A 99 -6.51 -4.77 -13.45
N ILE A 100 -5.19 -4.63 -13.31
CA ILE A 100 -4.48 -3.42 -13.74
C ILE A 100 -4.59 -3.22 -15.27
N ASP A 101 -4.53 -4.30 -16.04
CA ASP A 101 -4.73 -4.26 -17.50
C ASP A 101 -6.14 -3.80 -17.85
N ASP A 102 -7.15 -4.32 -17.18
CA ASP A 102 -8.55 -3.93 -17.39
C ASP A 102 -8.79 -2.45 -17.04
N LEU A 103 -8.20 -1.95 -15.93
CA LEU A 103 -8.18 -0.52 -15.62
C LEU A 103 -7.49 0.29 -16.73
N CYS A 104 -6.37 -0.20 -17.27
CA CYS A 104 -5.63 0.49 -18.32
C CYS A 104 -6.39 0.56 -19.64
N LYS A 105 -7.09 -0.52 -20.04
CA LYS A 105 -7.88 -0.61 -21.27
C LYS A 105 -8.99 0.44 -21.34
N THR A 106 -9.51 0.89 -20.20
CA THR A 106 -10.53 1.94 -20.16
C THR A 106 -10.04 3.29 -20.69
N GLY A 107 -8.72 3.55 -20.66
CA GLY A 107 -8.12 4.83 -21.07
C GLY A 107 -8.44 6.03 -20.17
N LYS A 108 -9.39 5.92 -19.24
CA LYS A 108 -9.86 7.00 -18.34
C LYS A 108 -8.84 7.38 -17.25
N LEU A 109 -7.91 6.47 -16.95
CA LEU A 109 -6.79 6.68 -16.02
C LEU A 109 -5.47 6.96 -16.77
N LYS A 110 -5.54 7.55 -17.97
CA LYS A 110 -4.36 7.93 -18.74
C LYS A 110 -3.62 9.07 -18.04
N GLY A 111 -2.30 8.99 -17.99
CA GLY A 111 -1.44 9.98 -17.32
C GLY A 111 -1.04 9.62 -15.89
N LEU A 112 -1.76 8.71 -15.23
CA LEU A 112 -1.38 8.22 -13.91
C LEU A 112 -0.27 7.16 -14.00
N ASN A 113 0.71 7.26 -13.11
CA ASN A 113 1.76 6.25 -12.96
C ASN A 113 1.33 5.16 -11.98
N TYR A 114 1.80 3.93 -12.17
CA TYR A 114 1.65 2.87 -11.19
C TYR A 114 2.90 2.01 -11.09
N THR A 115 3.06 1.34 -9.95
CA THR A 115 4.13 0.36 -9.74
C THR A 115 3.60 -0.87 -9.00
N TYR A 116 4.39 -1.95 -9.03
CA TYR A 116 4.10 -3.15 -8.26
C TYR A 116 5.01 -3.22 -7.03
N TRP A 117 4.45 -3.64 -5.91
CA TRP A 117 5.17 -3.87 -4.66
C TRP A 117 4.96 -5.32 -4.20
N ASP A 118 6.00 -5.94 -3.66
CA ASP A 118 5.94 -7.33 -3.18
C ASP A 118 5.15 -7.40 -1.86
N GLU A 119 4.01 -8.09 -1.91
CA GLU A 119 3.12 -8.34 -0.76
C GLU A 119 3.61 -9.43 0.19
N SER A 120 4.59 -10.24 -0.22
CA SER A 120 5.05 -11.41 0.57
C SER A 120 5.64 -11.01 1.94
N PHE A 121 6.04 -9.74 2.06
CA PHE A 121 6.62 -9.18 3.27
C PHE A 121 5.59 -8.55 4.22
N THR A 122 4.39 -8.17 3.77
CA THR A 122 3.38 -7.53 4.63
C THR A 122 2.63 -8.55 5.48
N SER A 123 2.17 -9.63 4.86
CA SER A 123 1.37 -10.68 5.51
C SER A 123 2.14 -11.39 6.63
N LYS A 124 3.37 -11.85 6.36
CA LYS A 124 4.21 -12.52 7.38
C LYS A 124 4.54 -11.63 8.57
N ASN A 125 4.84 -10.35 8.34
CA ASN A 125 5.23 -9.44 9.42
C ASN A 125 4.03 -9.04 10.29
N VAL A 126 2.86 -8.81 9.69
CA VAL A 126 1.64 -8.52 10.47
C VAL A 126 1.20 -9.76 11.24
N GLU A 127 1.29 -10.96 10.66
CA GLU A 127 1.01 -12.21 11.38
C GLU A 127 1.90 -12.38 12.61
N LEU A 128 3.20 -12.07 12.51
CA LEU A 128 4.13 -12.07 13.65
C LEU A 128 3.76 -11.07 14.74
N LEU A 129 3.20 -9.90 14.38
CA LEU A 129 2.74 -8.88 15.35
C LEU A 129 1.43 -9.25 16.03
N LEU A 130 0.55 -9.97 15.34
CA LEU A 130 -0.76 -10.39 15.88
C LEU A 130 -0.66 -11.66 16.71
N LYS A 131 0.36 -12.50 16.48
CA LYS A 131 0.56 -13.78 17.18
C LYS A 131 0.58 -13.64 18.71
N PRO A 132 1.26 -12.65 19.33
CA PRO A 132 1.25 -12.47 20.78
C PRO A 132 -0.11 -12.05 21.35
N LEU A 133 -1.02 -11.52 20.52
CA LEU A 133 -2.33 -11.04 20.94
C LEU A 133 -3.36 -12.18 21.10
N ASN A 134 -3.01 -13.43 20.73
CA ASN A 134 -3.88 -14.62 20.82
C ASN A 134 -5.29 -14.40 20.23
N LEU A 135 -5.37 -13.61 19.16
CA LEU A 135 -6.62 -13.32 18.48
C LEU A 135 -7.12 -14.56 17.74
N HIS A 136 -8.45 -14.69 17.64
CA HIS A 136 -9.06 -15.76 16.86
C HIS A 136 -8.59 -15.68 15.40
N PRO A 137 -8.28 -16.79 14.70
CA PRO A 137 -7.73 -16.75 13.33
C PRO A 137 -8.53 -15.89 12.35
N VAL A 138 -9.86 -15.91 12.49
CA VAL A 138 -10.77 -15.05 11.70
C VAL A 138 -10.57 -13.56 11.97
N GLN A 139 -10.35 -13.18 13.23
CA GLN A 139 -10.07 -11.79 13.61
C GLN A 139 -8.69 -11.35 13.13
N SER A 140 -7.67 -12.20 13.30
CA SER A 140 -6.31 -11.94 12.78
C SER A 140 -6.33 -11.73 11.27
N LYS A 141 -7.02 -12.61 10.53
CA LYS A 141 -7.20 -12.46 9.09
C LYS A 141 -7.92 -11.17 8.72
N THR A 142 -8.99 -10.84 9.41
CA THR A 142 -9.73 -9.58 9.19
C THR A 142 -8.83 -8.35 9.40
N ILE A 143 -7.95 -8.37 10.39
CA ILE A 143 -6.99 -7.29 10.64
C ILE A 143 -5.94 -7.26 9.53
N ILE A 144 -5.34 -8.40 9.18
CA ILE A 144 -4.35 -8.50 8.09
C ILE A 144 -4.94 -7.94 6.78
N ASP A 145 -6.13 -8.38 6.39
CA ASP A 145 -6.79 -7.97 5.16
C ASP A 145 -7.12 -6.46 5.17
N LYS A 146 -7.55 -5.91 6.32
CA LYS A 146 -7.85 -4.46 6.45
C LYS A 146 -6.60 -3.58 6.37
N PHE A 147 -5.44 -4.08 6.78
CA PHE A 147 -4.20 -3.32 6.83
C PHE A 147 -3.22 -3.67 5.70
N ALA A 148 -3.56 -4.60 4.81
CA ALA A 148 -2.70 -5.04 3.71
C ALA A 148 -2.30 -3.87 2.80
N ALA A 149 -3.28 -3.09 2.31
CA ALA A 149 -3.05 -1.90 1.48
C ALA A 149 -2.16 -0.86 2.19
N VAL A 150 -2.34 -0.68 3.50
CA VAL A 150 -1.51 0.22 4.33
C VAL A 150 -0.08 -0.30 4.42
N GLY A 151 0.09 -1.58 4.68
CA GLY A 151 1.40 -2.23 4.74
C GLY A 151 2.16 -2.09 3.43
N ILE A 152 1.51 -2.37 2.31
CA ILE A 152 2.07 -2.21 0.95
C ILE A 152 2.58 -0.77 0.77
N LEU A 153 1.72 0.20 1.04
CA LEU A 153 2.03 1.61 0.81
C LEU A 153 3.11 2.13 1.77
N GLN A 154 3.02 1.79 3.05
CA GLN A 154 3.96 2.23 4.08
C GLN A 154 5.38 1.69 3.84
N LEU A 155 5.50 0.43 3.45
CA LEU A 155 6.79 -0.19 3.14
C LEU A 155 7.41 0.41 1.88
N SER A 156 6.58 0.61 0.85
CA SER A 156 7.00 1.23 -0.40
C SER A 156 7.51 2.67 -0.16
N SER A 157 6.81 3.46 0.66
CA SER A 157 7.24 4.78 1.10
C SER A 157 8.60 4.77 1.82
N LYS A 158 8.79 3.85 2.77
CA LYS A 158 10.09 3.72 3.49
C LYS A 158 11.23 3.34 2.54
N ALA A 159 10.96 2.51 1.52
CA ALA A 159 11.96 2.10 0.54
C ALA A 159 12.38 3.23 -0.40
N GLY A 160 11.44 4.10 -0.77
CA GLY A 160 11.74 5.32 -1.52
C GLY A 160 12.68 6.27 -0.78
N ILE A 161 12.56 6.37 0.55
CA ILE A 161 13.36 7.28 1.39
C ILE A 161 14.73 6.67 1.76
N GLY A 162 14.78 5.36 2.03
CA GLY A 162 15.97 4.69 2.59
C GLY A 162 16.75 3.79 1.63
N GLY A 163 16.20 3.49 0.44
CA GLY A 163 16.70 2.46 -0.46
C GLY A 163 16.24 1.05 -0.06
N GLN A 164 16.06 0.18 -1.06
CA GLN A 164 15.44 -1.15 -0.92
C GLN A 164 16.19 -2.08 0.07
N LYS A 165 17.53 -2.06 0.06
CA LYS A 165 18.38 -2.82 1.02
C LYS A 165 18.22 -2.35 2.47
N LYS A 166 17.98 -1.05 2.69
CA LYS A 166 17.79 -0.50 4.04
C LYS A 166 16.43 -0.91 4.60
N VAL A 167 15.42 -1.07 3.74
CA VAL A 167 14.11 -1.60 4.14
C VAL A 167 14.18 -3.09 4.48
N GLU A 168 14.95 -3.89 3.74
CA GLU A 168 15.24 -5.28 4.14
C GLU A 168 15.90 -5.32 5.52
N LEU A 169 16.88 -4.45 5.79
CA LEU A 169 17.54 -4.33 7.11
C LEU A 169 16.58 -3.85 8.22
N TRP A 170 15.72 -2.87 7.95
CA TRP A 170 14.69 -2.40 8.89
C TRP A 170 13.69 -3.51 9.24
N MET A 171 13.31 -4.35 8.27
CA MET A 171 12.40 -5.47 8.50
C MET A 171 13.03 -6.64 9.25
N HIS A 172 14.33 -6.90 9.06
CA HIS A 172 15.04 -7.94 9.82
C HIS A 172 15.47 -7.47 11.23
N GLY A 173 15.52 -6.16 11.49
CA GLY A 173 16.09 -5.60 12.72
C GLY A 173 15.15 -4.83 13.65
N ALA A 174 14.02 -4.26 13.20
CA ALA A 174 13.24 -3.36 14.06
C ALA A 174 11.78 -3.20 13.66
N PHE A 175 10.91 -3.99 14.30
CA PHE A 175 9.55 -3.52 14.63
C PHE A 175 9.39 -3.18 16.12
N ILE A 176 10.44 -3.40 16.94
CA ILE A 176 10.35 -3.24 18.41
C ILE A 176 10.92 -1.91 18.93
N GLU A 177 11.90 -1.26 18.29
CA GLU A 177 12.61 -0.16 18.98
C GLU A 177 12.23 1.28 18.61
N ASP A 178 11.72 1.58 17.42
CA ASP A 178 11.69 2.99 16.95
C ASP A 178 10.30 3.67 16.97
N SER A 179 9.27 2.99 17.50
CA SER A 179 7.90 3.52 17.59
C SER A 179 7.49 4.00 18.98
N TYR A 180 8.33 3.81 20.01
CA TYR A 180 8.00 4.15 21.40
C TYR A 180 9.17 4.84 22.11
N LYS A 181 9.46 6.08 21.71
CA LYS A 181 9.96 7.06 22.68
C LYS A 181 8.76 7.81 23.22
N PRO A 182 8.22 7.47 24.42
CA PRO A 182 7.20 8.29 25.03
C PRO A 182 7.82 9.67 25.27
N SER A 183 7.31 10.68 24.56
CA SER A 183 7.48 12.07 24.98
C SER A 183 6.97 12.15 26.41
N GLY A 184 7.88 12.44 27.35
CA GLY A 184 7.59 12.43 28.77
C GLY A 184 6.46 13.39 29.11
N LEU A 185 5.25 12.85 29.31
CA LEU A 185 4.12 13.61 29.85
C LEU A 185 3.04 12.70 30.43
N PHE A 186 3.40 11.68 31.22
CA PHE A 186 2.49 11.04 32.20
C PHE A 186 3.34 10.47 33.33
N LYS A 187 3.69 11.32 34.31
CA LYS A 187 4.04 10.88 35.66
C LYS A 187 2.85 11.18 36.56
N SER A 188 2.60 10.25 37.48
CA SER A 188 1.65 10.30 38.60
C SER A 188 0.20 9.99 38.27
N LEU A 189 -0.19 8.74 38.53
CA LEU A 189 -1.41 8.38 39.27
C LEU A 189 -1.33 6.89 39.61
N HIS A 190 -0.67 6.60 40.74
CA HIS A 190 -0.99 5.49 41.64
C HIS A 190 -0.08 5.64 42.87
N ALA A 191 -0.63 6.26 43.90
CA ALA A 191 -0.30 6.08 45.30
C ALA A 191 -1.62 5.79 46.02
#